data_AF-A0A1M7HRD3-F1
#
_entry.id   AF-A0A1M7HRD3-F1
#
_cell.length_a   1.000
_cell.length_b   1.000
_cell.length_c   1.000
_cell.angle_alpha   90.00
_cell.angle_beta   90.00
_cell.angle_gamma   90.00
#
_symmetry.space_group_name_H-M   'P 1'
#
loop_
_entity.id
_entity.type
_entity.pdbx_description
1 polymer ?
#
loop_
_entity_poly.entity_id
_entity_poly.type
_entity_poly.pdbx_seq_one_letter_code
_entity_poly.pdbx_strand_id
1 'polypeptide(L)'
;MNKAGLLLLVCLFFSFNAFADFIHPMDFDGSEAQKNRVIKIVKARVKKDYCDSGLDMCQSTTLRMMEGENLTAFKNASQAKNRKIMDRVIKDYCNSGLDMCSYTNIFMMYQENLKASKSSLSW
;
A
#
# COMPACT_ATOMS: atom_id res chain seq x y z
N MET A 1 55.21 -15.03 -26.58
CA MET A 1 54.87 -15.47 -25.21
C MET A 1 53.86 -14.49 -24.62
N ASN A 2 52.65 -15.01 -24.42
CA ASN A 2 51.60 -14.63 -23.46
C ASN A 2 51.28 -13.14 -23.23
N LYS A 3 50.04 -12.78 -23.53
CA LYS A 3 49.09 -12.27 -22.53
C LYS A 3 47.66 -12.45 -23.06
N ALA A 4 47.13 -13.64 -22.77
CA ALA A 4 45.71 -13.89 -22.79
C ALA A 4 45.02 -13.05 -21.72
N GLY A 5 43.78 -12.67 -22.02
CA GLY A 5 42.72 -12.53 -21.02
C GLY A 5 42.61 -11.17 -20.35
N LEU A 6 41.67 -10.35 -20.86
CA LEU A 6 40.72 -9.69 -19.96
C LEU A 6 39.44 -9.35 -20.73
N LEU A 7 38.59 -10.37 -20.93
CA LEU A 7 37.18 -10.17 -21.26
C LEU A 7 36.51 -9.64 -19.99
N LEU A 8 36.36 -8.33 -19.90
CA LEU A 8 35.61 -7.66 -18.84
C LEU A 8 34.12 -7.88 -19.08
N LEU A 9 33.61 -8.99 -18.54
CA LEU A 9 32.17 -9.26 -18.46
C LEU A 9 31.57 -8.29 -17.43
N VAL A 10 31.19 -7.09 -17.88
CA VAL A 10 30.43 -6.14 -17.07
C VAL A 10 29.01 -6.69 -16.94
N CYS A 11 28.81 -7.58 -15.96
CA CYS A 11 27.48 -7.87 -15.44
C CYS A 11 26.98 -6.59 -14.76
N LEU A 12 26.30 -5.74 -15.52
CA LEU A 12 25.39 -4.75 -14.99
C LEU A 12 24.35 -5.50 -14.18
N PHE A 13 24.61 -5.65 -12.88
CA PHE A 13 23.58 -5.89 -11.90
C PHE A 13 22.63 -4.69 -11.96
N PHE A 14 21.65 -4.76 -12.87
CA PHE A 14 20.42 -4.02 -12.68
C PHE A 14 19.86 -4.54 -11.36
N SER A 15 20.19 -3.83 -10.28
CA SER A 15 19.40 -3.88 -9.07
C SER A 15 17.99 -3.53 -9.52
N PHE A 16 17.17 -4.56 -9.73
CA PHE A 16 15.74 -4.39 -9.75
C PHE A 16 15.41 -3.81 -8.38
N ASN A 17 15.35 -2.48 -8.30
CA ASN A 17 14.62 -1.80 -7.24
C ASN A 17 13.19 -2.28 -7.42
N ALA A 18 12.88 -3.40 -6.78
CA ALA A 18 11.53 -3.92 -6.74
C ALA A 18 10.73 -2.86 -5.99
N PHE A 19 10.08 -1.96 -6.73
CA PHE A 19 8.97 -1.16 -6.25
C PHE A 19 7.88 -2.14 -5.82
N ALA A 20 8.03 -2.67 -4.61
CA ALA A 20 7.18 -3.69 -4.03
C ALA A 20 6.60 -3.18 -2.72
N ASP A 21 6.30 -1.88 -2.66
CA ASP A 21 5.95 -1.19 -1.42
C ASP A 21 4.46 -1.30 -1.06
N PHE A 22 3.60 -1.67 -2.00
CA PHE A 22 2.17 -1.70 -1.78
C PHE A 22 1.52 -2.94 -2.42
N ILE A 23 0.67 -3.64 -1.66
CA ILE A 23 -0.18 -4.71 -2.21
C ILE A 23 -1.52 -4.08 -2.56
N HIS A 24 -1.85 -4.07 -3.85
CA HIS A 24 -3.19 -3.68 -4.28
C HIS A 24 -4.21 -4.66 -3.68
N PRO A 25 -5.19 -4.21 -2.86
CA PRO A 25 -6.07 -5.14 -2.14
C PRO A 25 -6.83 -6.11 -3.03
N MET A 26 -7.27 -5.67 -4.22
CA MET A 26 -8.00 -6.52 -5.16
C MET A 26 -7.11 -7.50 -5.95
N ASP A 27 -5.79 -7.37 -5.87
CA ASP A 27 -4.83 -8.31 -6.47
C ASP A 27 -4.29 -9.29 -5.40
N PHE A 28 -4.89 -9.28 -4.21
CA PHE A 28 -4.49 -10.13 -3.10
C PHE A 28 -4.84 -11.60 -3.38
N ASP A 29 -3.82 -12.44 -3.45
CA ASP A 29 -3.95 -13.87 -3.79
C ASP A 29 -4.19 -14.77 -2.56
N GLY A 30 -4.11 -14.21 -1.34
CA GLY A 30 -4.30 -14.98 -0.12
C GLY A 30 -3.12 -15.87 0.30
N SER A 31 -2.01 -15.84 -0.44
CA SER A 31 -0.80 -16.60 -0.09
C SER A 31 -0.20 -16.14 1.23
N GLU A 32 0.47 -17.05 1.92
CA GLU A 32 1.21 -16.71 3.16
C GLU A 32 2.27 -15.64 2.91
N ALA A 33 2.90 -15.65 1.74
CA ALA A 33 3.83 -14.62 1.33
C ALA A 33 3.19 -13.22 1.28
N GLN A 34 2.01 -13.11 0.65
CA GLN A 34 1.29 -11.83 0.61
C GLN A 34 0.72 -11.44 1.97
N LYS A 35 0.18 -12.37 2.77
CA LYS A 35 -0.29 -12.10 4.14
C LYS A 35 0.81 -11.47 5.00
N ASN A 36 2.00 -12.08 5.01
CA ASN A 36 3.15 -11.56 5.75
C ASN A 36 3.57 -10.18 5.26
N ARG A 37 3.51 -9.94 3.94
CA ARG A 37 3.82 -8.64 3.35
C ARG A 37 2.79 -7.57 3.71
N VAL A 38 1.50 -7.87 3.70
CA VAL A 38 0.43 -6.95 4.16
C VAL A 38 0.67 -6.55 5.61
N ILE A 39 0.96 -7.51 6.50
CA ILE A 39 1.26 -7.22 7.90
C ILE A 39 2.45 -6.25 8.01
N LYS A 40 3.52 -6.48 7.25
CA LYS A 40 4.70 -5.60 7.23
C LYS A 40 4.34 -4.18 6.76
N ILE A 41 3.56 -4.06 5.68
CA ILE A 41 3.09 -2.77 5.15
C ILE A 41 2.24 -2.02 6.18
N VAL A 42 1.28 -2.72 6.81
CA VAL A 42 0.39 -2.13 7.83
C VAL A 42 1.20 -1.60 9.01
N LYS A 43 2.13 -2.40 9.56
CA LYS A 43 2.99 -1.98 10.67
C LYS A 43 3.84 -0.76 10.31
N ALA A 44 4.45 -0.78 9.12
CA ALA A 44 5.29 0.32 8.65
C ALA A 44 4.48 1.60 8.45
N ARG A 45 3.30 1.51 7.84
CA ARG A 45 2.40 2.65 7.63
C ARG A 45 1.90 3.23 8.95
N VAL A 46 1.43 2.39 9.87
CA VAL A 46 0.93 2.85 11.18
C VAL A 46 2.05 3.51 11.99
N LYS A 47 3.26 2.94 11.98
CA LYS A 47 4.41 3.59 12.63
C LYS A 47 4.67 4.97 12.01
N LYS A 48 4.70 5.06 10.69
CA LYS A 48 4.90 6.35 9.99
C LYS A 48 3.81 7.36 10.38
N ASP A 49 2.56 6.93 10.39
CA ASP A 49 1.39 7.77 10.67
C ASP A 49 1.30 8.27 12.10
N TYR A 50 1.71 7.47 13.08
CA TYR A 50 1.46 7.76 14.49
C TYR A 50 2.74 8.08 15.29
N CYS A 51 3.90 7.60 14.85
CA CYS A 51 5.19 7.90 15.49
C CYS A 51 5.96 8.98 14.72
N ASP A 52 6.03 8.85 13.38
CA ASP A 52 6.99 9.61 12.58
C ASP A 52 6.38 10.88 11.92
N SER A 53 5.06 11.11 12.09
CA SER A 53 4.29 12.20 11.45
C SER A 53 4.24 13.51 12.26
N GLY A 54 4.90 13.56 13.41
CA GLY A 54 4.83 14.69 14.35
C GLY A 54 3.67 14.61 15.36
N LEU A 55 2.81 13.59 15.28
CA LEU A 55 1.76 13.32 16.28
C LEU A 55 2.31 12.75 17.60
N ASP A 56 3.45 12.05 17.56
CA ASP A 56 4.08 11.33 18.69
C ASP A 56 3.10 10.47 19.52
N MET A 57 2.22 9.77 18.84
CA MET A 57 1.26 8.82 19.42
C MET A 57 1.78 7.38 19.32
N CYS A 58 3.05 7.18 19.67
CA CYS A 58 3.77 5.91 19.46
C CYS A 58 3.53 4.85 20.56
N GLN A 59 2.45 4.96 21.34
CA GLN A 59 2.15 4.01 22.41
C GLN A 59 1.71 2.67 21.84
N SER A 60 2.16 1.57 22.44
CA SER A 60 1.85 0.20 21.96
C SER A 60 0.35 -0.06 21.78
N THR A 61 -0.50 0.48 22.66
CA THR A 61 -1.96 0.37 22.59
C THR A 61 -2.50 1.02 21.32
N THR A 62 -2.11 2.27 21.04
CA THR A 62 -2.45 2.99 19.81
C THR A 62 -1.98 2.22 18.58
N LEU A 63 -0.72 1.79 18.56
CA LEU A 63 -0.18 1.07 17.41
C LEU A 63 -0.91 -0.25 17.14
N ARG A 64 -1.19 -1.07 18.17
CA ARG A 64 -1.93 -2.33 17.98
C ARG A 64 -3.35 -2.10 17.46
N MET A 65 -4.03 -1.08 17.99
CA MET A 65 -5.39 -0.71 17.57
C MET A 65 -5.40 -0.28 16.11
N MET A 66 -4.55 0.68 15.73
CA MET A 66 -4.49 1.20 14.37
C MET A 66 -4.02 0.15 13.35
N GLU A 67 -3.09 -0.74 13.72
CA GLU A 67 -2.72 -1.88 12.89
C GLU A 67 -3.91 -2.84 12.66
N GLY A 68 -4.70 -3.09 13.71
CA GLY A 68 -5.90 -3.92 13.63
C GLY A 68 -6.95 -3.34 12.68
N GLU A 69 -7.22 -2.03 12.81
CA GLU A 69 -8.15 -1.32 11.92
C GLU A 69 -7.68 -1.35 10.46
N ASN A 70 -6.42 -1.05 10.22
CA ASN A 70 -5.83 -0.98 8.89
C ASN A 70 -5.78 -2.37 8.22
N LEU A 71 -5.46 -3.43 8.98
CA LEU A 71 -5.55 -4.80 8.48
C LEU A 71 -6.99 -5.23 8.18
N THR A 72 -7.96 -4.82 9.01
CA THR A 72 -9.38 -5.10 8.78
C THR A 72 -9.86 -4.40 7.50
N ALA A 73 -9.49 -3.13 7.31
CA ALA A 73 -9.78 -2.38 6.11
C ALA A 73 -9.16 -3.03 4.86
N PHE A 74 -7.92 -3.53 4.92
CA PHE A 74 -7.31 -4.29 3.83
C PHE A 74 -8.15 -5.51 3.44
N LYS A 75 -8.58 -6.32 4.43
CA LYS A 75 -9.41 -7.50 4.19
C LYS A 75 -10.75 -7.14 3.55
N ASN A 76 -11.35 -6.03 3.96
CA ASN A 76 -12.60 -5.56 3.34
C ASN A 76 -12.36 -5.03 1.92
N ALA A 77 -11.27 -4.28 1.71
CA ALA A 77 -10.88 -3.76 0.40
C ALA A 77 -10.51 -4.88 -0.60
N SER A 78 -9.98 -6.02 -0.13
CA SER A 78 -9.72 -7.17 -1.01
C SER A 78 -10.99 -7.85 -1.53
N GLN A 79 -12.14 -7.62 -0.88
CA GLN A 79 -13.44 -8.08 -1.34
C GLN A 79 -14.17 -7.08 -2.25
N ALA A 80 -13.60 -5.89 -2.46
CA ALA A 80 -14.15 -4.86 -3.34
C ALA A 80 -14.34 -5.38 -4.77
N LYS A 81 -15.30 -4.77 -5.49
CA LYS A 81 -15.69 -5.23 -6.83
C LYS A 81 -15.40 -4.20 -7.93
N ASN A 82 -15.41 -2.91 -7.60
CA ASN A 82 -15.21 -1.86 -8.60
C ASN A 82 -13.73 -1.47 -8.70
N ARG A 83 -12.98 -2.16 -9.58
CA ARG A 83 -11.54 -1.95 -9.78
C ARG A 83 -11.19 -0.50 -10.14
N LYS A 84 -11.97 0.12 -11.03
CA LYS A 84 -11.73 1.50 -11.49
C LYS A 84 -11.79 2.51 -10.33
N ILE A 85 -12.72 2.34 -9.40
CA ILE A 85 -12.81 3.21 -8.20
C ILE A 85 -11.61 2.96 -7.28
N MET A 86 -11.26 1.69 -7.04
CA MET A 86 -10.12 1.34 -6.19
C MET A 86 -8.80 1.91 -6.73
N ASP A 87 -8.52 1.72 -8.02
CA ASP A 87 -7.33 2.25 -8.68
C ASP A 87 -7.25 3.78 -8.58
N ARG A 88 -8.40 4.46 -8.74
CA ARG A 88 -8.47 5.91 -8.62
C ARG A 88 -8.15 6.37 -7.20
N VAL A 89 -8.74 5.74 -6.19
CA VAL A 89 -8.47 6.05 -4.78
C VAL A 89 -6.99 5.82 -4.44
N ILE A 90 -6.41 4.71 -4.85
CA ILE A 90 -4.98 4.45 -4.61
C ILE A 90 -4.13 5.53 -5.29
N LYS A 91 -4.44 5.89 -6.54
CA LYS A 91 -3.74 6.97 -7.23
C LYS A 91 -3.84 8.30 -6.45
N ASP A 92 -5.04 8.67 -6.01
CA ASP A 92 -5.32 9.96 -5.38
C ASP A 92 -4.73 10.08 -3.98
N TYR A 93 -4.62 8.99 -3.22
CA TYR A 93 -4.21 9.03 -1.81
C TYR A 93 -2.84 8.41 -1.53
N CYS A 94 -2.34 7.53 -2.40
CA CYS A 94 -0.99 6.96 -2.28
C CYS A 94 0.05 7.61 -3.18
N ASN A 95 -0.35 7.96 -4.40
CA ASN A 95 0.57 8.43 -5.45
C ASN A 95 0.44 9.93 -5.72
N SER A 96 -0.14 10.67 -4.77
CA SER A 96 -0.25 12.12 -4.78
C SER A 96 0.62 12.72 -3.66
N GLY A 97 0.72 14.05 -3.61
CA GLY A 97 1.40 14.76 -2.53
C GLY A 97 0.74 14.65 -1.14
N LEU A 98 -0.39 13.95 -1.01
CA LEU A 98 -1.12 13.82 0.26
C LEU A 98 -0.52 12.78 1.22
N ASP A 99 0.16 11.75 0.69
CA ASP A 99 0.77 10.67 1.47
C ASP A 99 -0.19 10.04 2.52
N MET A 100 -1.43 9.74 2.13
CA MET A 100 -2.49 9.16 2.98
C MET A 100 -2.78 7.70 2.60
N CYS A 101 -1.70 6.92 2.38
CA CYS A 101 -1.78 5.57 1.82
C CYS A 101 -2.07 4.45 2.85
N SER A 102 -2.93 4.69 3.83
CA SER A 102 -3.40 3.63 4.73
C SER A 102 -4.54 2.85 4.08
N TYR A 103 -4.64 1.53 4.31
CA TYR A 103 -5.78 0.76 3.78
C TYR A 103 -7.10 1.20 4.40
N THR A 104 -7.09 1.74 5.63
CA THR A 104 -8.26 2.38 6.23
C THR A 104 -8.77 3.53 5.36
N ASN A 105 -7.91 4.46 4.99
CA ASN A 105 -8.29 5.60 4.13
C ASN A 105 -8.71 5.14 2.73
N ILE A 106 -7.97 4.19 2.15
CA ILE A 106 -8.29 3.65 0.83
C ILE A 106 -9.67 2.99 0.83
N PHE A 107 -9.99 2.17 1.83
CA PHE A 107 -11.29 1.49 1.89
C PHE A 107 -12.43 2.47 2.12
N MET A 108 -12.24 3.44 3.03
CA MET A 108 -13.21 4.51 3.29
C MET A 108 -13.52 5.29 2.02
N MET A 109 -12.49 5.77 1.32
CA MET A 109 -12.66 6.55 0.10
C MET A 109 -13.20 5.73 -1.08
N TYR A 110 -12.90 4.42 -1.13
CA TYR A 110 -13.54 3.51 -2.06
C TYR A 110 -15.06 3.44 -1.81
N GLN A 111 -15.49 3.30 -0.55
CA GLN A 111 -16.92 3.24 -0.20
C GLN A 111 -17.64 4.54 -0.54
N GLU A 112 -17.06 5.70 -0.22
CA GLU A 112 -17.65 7.00 -0.55
C GLU A 112 -17.76 7.21 -2.06
N ASN A 113 -16.70 6.91 -2.82
CA ASN A 113 -16.75 7.01 -4.27
C ASN A 113 -17.73 6.02 -4.90
N LEU A 114 -17.85 4.80 -4.34
CA LEU A 114 -18.84 3.83 -4.81
C LEU A 114 -20.27 4.31 -4.57
N LYS A 115 -20.53 4.94 -3.42
CA LYS A 115 -21.83 5.55 -3.12
C LYS A 115 -22.11 6.72 -4.06
N ALA A 116 -21.18 7.65 -4.18
CA ALA A 116 -21.31 8.83 -5.02
C ALA A 116 -21.46 8.50 -6.51
N SER A 117 -20.83 7.42 -7.00
CA SER A 117 -20.95 6.98 -8.41
C SER A 117 -22.38 6.62 -8.84
N LYS A 118 -23.29 6.43 -7.88
CA LYS A 118 -24.71 6.09 -8.11
C LYS A 118 -25.64 7.29 -7.91
N SER A 119 -25.07 8.45 -7.58
CA SER A 119 -25.81 9.66 -7.29
C SER A 119 -25.46 10.73 -8.32
N SER A 120 -26.42 11.59 -8.61
CA SER A 120 -26.21 12.80 -9.41
C SER A 120 -26.96 13.94 -8.73
N LEU A 121 -26.45 15.16 -8.88
CA LEU A 121 -27.11 16.34 -8.37
C LEU A 121 -28.23 16.74 -9.34
N SER A 122 -29.39 17.06 -8.80
CA SER A 122 -30.48 17.78 -9.47
C SER A 122 -30.69 19.13 -8.78
N TRP A 123 -31.15 20.12 -9.53
CA TRP A 123 -31.55 21.43 -9.02
C TRP A 123 -32.89 21.38 -8.30
#